data_AF-A0A970GP98-F1
#
_entry.id   AF-A0A970GP98-F1
#
_cell.length_a   1.000
_cell.length_b   1.000
_cell.length_c   1.000
_cell.angle_alpha   90.00
_cell.angle_beta   90.00
_cell.angle_gamma   90.00
#
_symmetry.space_group_name_H-M   'P 1'
#
loop_
_entity.id
_entity.type
_entity.pdbx_description
1 polymer ?
#
loop_
_entity_poly.entity_id
_entity_poly.type
_entity_poly.pdbx_seq_one_letter_code
_entity_poly.pdbx_strand_id
1 'polypeptide(L)'
;MIFLLEQIRTFCLMSFYGFILSLVFMIYQSFVHRYKIKKIMLHLSDLIFFIMTGLIGFILLLHINGGYLRFYVFIAIFSGFALPFMLKRNKG
;
A
#
# COMPACT_ATOMS: atom_id res chain seq x y z
N MET A 1 -23.60 -20.15 -3.78
CA MET A 1 -23.29 -19.81 -2.37
C MET A 1 -21.78 -19.67 -2.12
N ILE A 2 -20.93 -20.57 -2.66
CA ILE A 2 -19.46 -20.57 -2.46
C ILE A 2 -18.79 -19.25 -2.90
N PHE A 3 -19.23 -18.66 -4.03
CA PHE A 3 -18.64 -17.42 -4.57
C PHE A 3 -18.81 -16.19 -3.65
N LEU A 4 -19.96 -16.08 -2.98
CA LEU A 4 -20.24 -14.97 -2.05
C LEU A 4 -19.36 -15.08 -0.80
N LEU A 5 -19.14 -16.30 -0.31
CA LEU A 5 -18.30 -16.55 0.87
C LEU A 5 -16.84 -16.13 0.61
N GLU A 6 -16.31 -16.45 -0.57
CA GLU A 6 -14.97 -16.05 -1.02
C GLU A 6 -14.83 -14.52 -1.11
N GLN A 7 -15.86 -13.85 -1.63
CA GLN A 7 -15.88 -12.40 -1.80
C GLN A 7 -15.97 -11.67 -0.44
N ILE A 8 -16.80 -12.16 0.47
CA ILE A 8 -16.90 -11.65 1.86
C ILE A 8 -15.58 -11.88 2.61
N ARG A 9 -14.98 -13.08 2.47
CA ARG A 9 -13.68 -13.38 3.11
C ARG A 9 -12.59 -12.44 2.61
N THR A 10 -12.52 -12.23 1.30
CA THR A 10 -11.57 -11.29 0.69
C THR A 10 -11.79 -9.87 1.19
N PHE A 11 -13.05 -9.44 1.27
CA PHE A 11 -13.40 -8.11 1.77
C PHE A 11 -12.98 -7.92 3.24
N CYS A 12 -13.34 -8.85 4.13
CA CYS A 12 -12.96 -8.79 5.54
C CYS A 12 -11.44 -8.78 5.73
N LEU A 13 -10.72 -9.64 5.00
CA LEU A 13 -9.25 -9.70 5.08
C LEU A 13 -8.60 -8.41 4.57
N MET A 14 -9.10 -7.84 3.47
CA MET A 14 -8.60 -6.56 2.96
C MET A 14 -8.93 -5.39 3.87
N SER A 15 -10.10 -5.40 4.51
CA SER A 15 -10.47 -4.39 5.51
C SER A 15 -9.58 -4.48 6.75
N PHE A 16 -9.31 -5.70 7.22
CA PHE A 16 -8.41 -5.92 8.35
C PHE A 16 -6.97 -5.54 8.01
N TYR A 17 -6.51 -5.89 6.81
CA TYR A 17 -5.23 -5.47 6.28
C TYR A 17 -5.10 -3.94 6.25
N GLY A 18 -6.11 -3.23 5.73
CA GLY A 18 -6.14 -1.77 5.72
C GLY A 18 -6.08 -1.17 7.12
N PHE A 19 -6.78 -1.75 8.09
CA PHE A 19 -6.74 -1.32 9.48
C PHE A 19 -5.33 -1.47 10.10
N ILE A 20 -4.70 -2.64 9.92
CA ILE A 20 -3.31 -2.85 10.35
C ILE A 20 -2.37 -1.84 9.65
N LEU A 21 -2.57 -1.63 8.35
CA LEU A 21 -1.79 -0.69 7.57
C LEU A 21 -1.84 0.72 8.16
N SER A 22 -3.04 1.18 8.53
CA SER A 22 -3.23 2.49 9.16
C SER A 22 -2.47 2.59 10.49
N LEU A 23 -2.51 1.56 11.34
CA LEU A 23 -1.75 1.55 12.59
C LEU A 23 -0.24 1.58 12.36
N VAL A 24 0.27 0.76 11.43
CA VAL A 24 1.69 0.74 11.07
C VAL A 24 2.13 2.09 10.51
N PHE A 25 1.29 2.73 9.68
CA PHE A 25 1.58 4.04 9.12
C PHE A 25 1.63 5.15 10.19
N MET A 26 0.75 5.09 11.20
CA MET A 26 0.79 6.01 12.33
C MET A 26 2.08 5.86 13.15
N ILE A 27 2.53 4.63 13.39
CA ILE A 27 3.80 4.36 14.08
C ILE A 27 4.97 4.88 13.24
N TYR A 28 4.98 4.59 11.93
CA TYR A 28 5.99 5.05 10.99
C TYR A 28 6.11 6.58 10.98
N GLN A 29 4.99 7.30 10.86
CA GLN A 29 5.00 8.77 10.90
C GLN A 29 5.51 9.31 12.24
N SER A 30 5.09 8.70 13.36
CA SER A 30 5.57 9.09 14.69
C SER A 30 7.08 8.93 14.81
N PHE A 31 7.63 7.86 14.24
CA PHE A 31 9.08 7.63 14.17
C PHE A 31 9.75 8.72 13.34
N VAL A 32 9.31 8.92 12.09
CA VAL A 32 9.90 9.91 11.17
C VAL A 32 9.88 11.33 11.76
N HIS A 33 8.80 11.71 12.43
CA HIS A 33 8.68 13.02 13.08
C HIS A 33 9.67 13.20 14.25
N ARG A 34 9.85 12.17 15.09
CA ARG A 34 10.78 12.23 16.24
C ARG A 34 12.25 12.33 15.84
N TYR A 35 12.66 11.67 14.76
CA TYR A 35 14.07 11.62 14.35
C TYR A 35 14.53 12.80 13.48
N LYS A 36 13.68 13.83 13.24
CA LYS A 36 13.97 15.01 12.39
C LYS A 36 14.70 14.62 11.09
N ILE A 37 14.24 13.56 10.45
CA ILE A 37 14.84 13.01 9.23
C ILE A 37 14.88 14.09 8.15
N LYS A 38 16.00 14.25 7.45
CA LYS A 38 16.14 15.21 6.33
C LYS A 38 15.04 14.95 5.30
N LYS A 39 14.44 16.02 4.73
CA LYS A 39 13.34 15.94 3.74
C LYS A 39 13.59 14.92 2.61
N ILE A 40 14.82 14.83 2.09
CA ILE A 40 15.18 13.87 1.03
C ILE A 40 15.07 12.41 1.50
N MET A 41 15.56 12.10 2.70
CA MET A 41 15.43 10.76 3.28
C MET A 41 13.97 10.43 3.61
N LEU A 42 13.19 11.42 4.05
CA LEU A 42 11.76 11.27 4.33
C LEU A 42 10.99 10.82 3.07
N HIS A 43 11.20 11.50 1.94
CA HIS A 43 10.58 11.12 0.67
C HIS A 43 11.00 9.73 0.19
N LEU A 44 12.26 9.35 0.39
CA LEU A 44 12.73 8.01 0.01
C LEU A 44 12.11 6.94 0.92
N SER A 45 12.04 7.20 2.23
CA SER A 45 11.41 6.28 3.18
C SER A 45 9.91 6.14 2.96
N ASP A 46 9.22 7.23 2.60
CA ASP A 46 7.79 7.20 2.26
C ASP A 46 7.56 6.32 1.02
N LEU A 47 8.40 6.48 -0.01
CA LEU A 47 8.33 5.70 -1.23
C LEU A 47 8.58 4.20 -0.95
N ILE A 48 9.59 3.88 -0.14
CA ILE A 48 9.86 2.50 0.28
C ILE A 48 8.67 1.94 1.06
N PHE A 49 8.11 2.71 1.99
CA PHE A 49 6.95 2.31 2.77
C PHE A 49 5.74 2.00 1.88
N PHE A 50 5.42 2.87 0.92
CA PHE A 50 4.33 2.65 -0.04
C PHE A 50 4.56 1.42 -0.93
N ILE A 51 5.80 1.20 -1.40
CA ILE A 51 6.13 0.01 -2.19
C ILE A 51 5.96 -1.26 -1.36
N MET A 52 6.50 -1.30 -0.14
CA MET A 52 6.43 -2.47 0.74
C MET A 52 4.99 -2.80 1.11
N THR A 53 4.22 -1.80 1.51
CA THR A 53 2.80 -1.97 1.87
C THR A 53 1.97 -2.38 0.65
N GLY A 54 2.18 -1.75 -0.51
CA GLY A 54 1.55 -2.17 -1.77
C GLY A 54 1.85 -3.63 -2.14
N LEU A 55 3.12 -4.06 -2.02
CA LEU A 55 3.54 -5.44 -2.26
C LEU A 55 2.90 -6.43 -1.29
N ILE A 56 2.88 -6.12 0.01
CA ILE A 56 2.26 -6.99 1.02
C ILE A 56 0.76 -7.13 0.75
N GLY A 57 0.06 -6.03 0.50
CA GLY A 57 -1.36 -6.05 0.17
C GLY A 57 -1.63 -6.84 -1.11
N PHE A 58 -0.75 -6.70 -2.11
CA PHE A 58 -0.84 -7.44 -3.36
C PHE A 58 -0.63 -8.96 -3.18
N ILE A 59 0.40 -9.37 -2.45
CA ILE A 59 0.68 -10.79 -2.14
C ILE A 59 -0.50 -11.38 -1.37
N LEU A 60 -1.03 -10.65 -0.38
CA LEU A 60 -2.21 -11.06 0.37
C LEU A 60 -3.42 -11.25 -0.56
N LEU A 61 -3.62 -10.35 -1.52
CA LEU A 61 -4.70 -10.41 -2.48
C LEU A 61 -4.57 -11.60 -3.42
N LEU A 62 -3.36 -11.88 -3.91
CA LEU A 62 -3.07 -13.08 -4.71
C LEU A 62 -3.31 -14.35 -3.91
N HIS A 63 -2.83 -14.41 -2.67
CA HIS A 63 -2.98 -15.58 -1.82
C HIS A 63 -4.46 -15.90 -1.56
N ILE A 64 -5.26 -14.87 -1.25
CA ILE A 64 -6.70 -15.04 -0.97
C ILE A 64 -7.50 -15.36 -2.24
N ASN A 65 -7.13 -14.80 -3.39
CA ASN A 65 -7.80 -15.04 -4.67
C ASN A 65 -7.24 -16.27 -5.42
N GLY A 66 -6.47 -17.14 -4.76
CA GLY A 66 -5.98 -18.39 -5.38
C GLY A 66 -4.99 -18.19 -6.53
N GLY A 67 -4.26 -17.07 -6.55
CA GLY A 67 -3.22 -16.80 -7.54
C GLY A 67 -3.73 -16.26 -8.88
N TYR A 68 -5.03 -16.02 -9.04
CA TYR A 68 -5.55 -15.37 -10.24
C TYR A 68 -5.11 -13.91 -10.30
N LEU A 69 -4.12 -13.65 -11.18
CA LEU A 69 -3.55 -12.33 -11.39
C LEU A 69 -4.61 -11.42 -12.03
N ARG A 70 -5.08 -10.45 -11.26
CA ARG A 70 -6.10 -9.51 -11.68
C ARG A 70 -5.46 -8.23 -12.23
N PHE A 71 -5.93 -7.76 -13.38
CA PHE A 71 -5.36 -6.61 -14.13
C PHE A 71 -5.18 -5.33 -13.28
N TYR A 72 -6.04 -5.13 -12.28
CA TYR A 72 -6.03 -3.97 -11.39
C TYR A 72 -4.77 -3.87 -10.51
N VAL A 73 -4.01 -4.96 -10.38
CA VAL A 73 -2.69 -4.99 -9.73
C VAL A 73 -1.69 -4.14 -10.49
N PHE A 74 -1.65 -4.27 -11.82
CA PHE A 74 -0.76 -3.47 -12.65
C PHE A 74 -1.09 -1.98 -12.54
N ILE A 75 -2.38 -1.65 -12.42
CA ILE A 75 -2.86 -0.28 -12.18
C ILE A 75 -2.42 0.23 -10.80
N ALA A 76 -2.45 -0.61 -9.75
CA ALA A 76 -1.98 -0.24 -8.42
C ALA A 76 -0.46 0.06 -8.40
N ILE A 77 0.35 -0.76 -9.07
CA ILE A 77 1.80 -0.54 -9.20
C ILE A 77 2.08 0.72 -10.01
N PHE A 78 1.38 0.92 -11.13
CA PHE A 78 1.56 2.08 -11.98
C PHE A 78 1.16 3.38 -11.28
N SER A 79 0.02 3.39 -10.57
CA SER A 79 -0.45 4.55 -9.82
C SER A 79 0.44 4.91 -8.63
N GLY A 80 0.96 3.91 -7.91
CA GLY A 80 1.93 4.11 -6.83
C GLY A 80 3.24 4.77 -7.30
N PHE A 81 3.67 4.48 -8.52
CA PHE A 81 4.85 5.12 -9.13
C PHE A 81 4.55 6.52 -9.69
N ALA A 82 3.38 6.69 -10.31
CA ALA A 82 3.01 7.93 -11.01
C ALA A 82 2.70 9.10 -10.06
N LEU A 83 2.07 8.86 -8.91
CA LEU A 83 1.63 9.91 -8.00
C LEU A 83 2.77 10.74 -7.39
N PRO A 84 3.85 10.13 -6.85
CA PRO A 84 5.00 10.89 -6.35
C PRO A 84 5.72 11.66 -7.45
N PHE A 85 5.82 11.09 -8.66
CA PHE A 85 6.41 11.75 -9.82
C PHE A 85 5.61 13.00 -10.22
N MET A 86 4.27 12.88 -10.25
CA MET A 86 3.38 13.98 -10.64
C MET A 86 3.33 15.10 -9.60
N LEU A 87 3.33 14.77 -8.31
CA LEU A 87 3.39 15.75 -7.22
C LEU A 87 4.72 16.52 -7.17
N LYS A 88 5.83 15.89 -7.57
CA LYS A 88 7.14 16.54 -7.66
C LYS A 88 7.23 17.54 -8.81
N ARG A 89 6.44 17.36 -9.88
CA ARG A 89 6.43 18.25 -11.06
C ARG A 89 5.67 19.56 -10.84
N ASN A 90 4.76 19.62 -9.86
CA ASN A 90 3.89 20.78 -9.61
C ASN A 90 4.47 21.78 -8.58
N LYS A 91 5.76 21.67 -8.25
CA LYS A 91 6.51 22.62 -7.41
C LYS A 91 7.66 23.30 -8.17
N GLY A 92 7.60 23.28 -9.50
CA GLY A 92 8.49 24.03 -10.39
C GLY A 92 7.82 25.33 -10.81
#